data_AF-A0A8B8ERH1-F1
#
_entry.id   AF-A0A8B8ERH1-F1
#
_cell.length_a   1.000
_cell.length_b   1.000
_cell.length_c   1.000
_cell.angle_alpha   90.00
_cell.angle_beta   90.00
_cell.angle_gamma   90.00
#
_symmetry.space_group_name_H-M   'P 1'
#
loop_
_entity.id
_entity.type
_entity.pdbx_description
1 polymer ?
#
loop_
_entity_poly.entity_id
_entity_poly.type
_entity_poly.pdbx_seq_one_letter_code
_entity_poly.pdbx_strand_id
1 'polypeptide(L)'
;MDADNMEMLQTAVATEVNRQQKELLNSLQTMMDSKLSMFQQNIVQISNSQINKIEENLNEHYSFRKKGNENQFKHQARVLTKLKEARDHLDSSSIADESVESAKASINEGMELVKNRQKLIKLADSSQLGWKVVKEYESNPIAEDSDDEKKIYRAQMRAERKAKESNTSRGYRKSYRFTPYFKKPEATRMETDEKEQSYRPGRCFDCGARGHWSRDCPKKEENKA
;
A
#
# COMPACT_ATOMS: atom_id res chain seq x y z
N MET A 1 -87.35 -21.96 32.06
CA MET A 1 -86.15 -21.58 31.29
C MET A 1 -85.86 -22.73 30.37
N ASP A 2 -86.14 -22.53 29.09
CA ASP A 2 -86.17 -23.58 28.07
C ASP A 2 -84.77 -24.11 27.75
N ALA A 3 -84.67 -25.42 27.52
CA ALA A 3 -83.43 -26.12 27.22
C ALA A 3 -82.66 -25.49 26.05
N ASP A 4 -83.38 -24.99 25.04
CA ASP A 4 -82.82 -24.29 23.88
C ASP A 4 -82.01 -23.03 24.26
N ASN A 5 -82.41 -22.33 25.32
CA ASN A 5 -81.72 -21.11 25.75
C ASN A 5 -80.40 -21.44 26.46
N MET A 6 -80.34 -22.60 27.15
CA MET A 6 -79.13 -23.11 27.78
C MET A 6 -78.12 -23.60 26.73
N GLU A 7 -78.61 -24.26 25.67
CA GLU A 7 -77.79 -24.76 24.56
C GLU A 7 -77.20 -23.62 23.72
N MET A 8 -77.98 -22.56 23.45
CA MET A 8 -77.47 -21.34 22.83
C MET A 8 -76.37 -20.68 23.68
N LEU A 9 -76.55 -20.58 25.00
CA LEU A 9 -75.56 -20.01 25.91
C LEU A 9 -74.26 -20.83 25.92
N GLN A 10 -74.36 -22.15 25.97
CA GLN A 10 -73.18 -23.03 25.88
C GLN A 10 -72.45 -22.88 24.55
N THR A 11 -73.20 -22.79 23.44
CA THR A 11 -72.62 -22.58 22.11
C THR A 11 -71.91 -21.24 22.00
N ALA A 12 -72.52 -20.15 22.50
CA ALA A 12 -71.92 -18.82 22.51
C ALA A 12 -70.61 -18.79 23.32
N VAL A 13 -70.61 -19.38 24.52
CA VAL A 13 -69.40 -19.50 25.35
C VAL A 13 -68.32 -20.30 24.64
N ALA A 14 -68.67 -21.44 24.02
CA ALA A 14 -67.71 -22.26 23.29
C ALA A 14 -67.11 -21.54 22.07
N THR A 15 -67.91 -20.76 21.33
CA THR A 15 -67.41 -19.95 20.20
C THR A 15 -66.46 -18.85 20.65
N GLU A 16 -66.78 -18.18 21.76
CA GLU A 16 -65.97 -17.10 22.31
C GLU A 16 -64.64 -17.62 22.88
N VAL A 17 -64.65 -18.76 23.57
CA VAL A 17 -63.43 -19.43 24.06
C VAL A 17 -62.54 -19.84 22.88
N ASN A 18 -63.10 -20.41 21.82
CA ASN A 18 -62.32 -20.76 20.62
C ASN A 18 -61.74 -19.53 19.93
N ARG A 19 -62.47 -18.41 19.89
CA ARG A 19 -61.99 -17.13 19.35
C ARG A 19 -60.77 -16.62 20.13
N GLN A 20 -60.87 -16.58 21.47
CA GLN A 20 -59.78 -16.15 22.34
C GLN A 20 -58.55 -17.06 22.23
N GLN A 21 -58.75 -18.38 22.15
CA GLN A 21 -57.65 -19.33 21.94
C GLN A 21 -56.94 -19.10 20.60
N LYS A 22 -57.68 -18.85 19.52
CA LYS A 22 -57.11 -18.55 18.20
C LYS A 22 -56.31 -17.23 18.21
N GLU A 23 -56.81 -16.20 18.88
CA GLU A 23 -56.10 -14.93 19.05
C GLU A 23 -54.81 -15.10 19.86
N LEU A 24 -54.86 -15.88 20.94
CA LEU A 24 -53.68 -16.20 21.74
C LEU A 24 -52.62 -16.95 20.91
N LEU A 25 -53.03 -17.97 20.15
CA LEU A 25 -52.12 -18.75 19.29
C LEU A 25 -51.49 -17.88 18.20
N ASN A 26 -52.27 -16.99 17.56
CA ASN A 26 -51.74 -16.06 16.56
C ASN A 26 -50.76 -15.06 17.16
N SER A 27 -51.05 -14.55 18.36
CA SER A 27 -50.15 -13.65 19.10
C SER A 27 -48.84 -14.35 19.45
N LEU A 28 -48.92 -15.60 19.93
CA LEU A 28 -47.76 -16.42 20.26
C LEU A 28 -46.92 -16.75 19.02
N GLN A 29 -47.57 -17.06 17.89
CA GLN A 29 -46.88 -17.29 16.63
C GLN A 29 -46.16 -16.02 16.15
N THR A 30 -46.82 -14.86 16.20
CA THR A 30 -46.20 -13.58 15.83
C THR A 30 -45.01 -13.24 16.73
N MET A 31 -45.13 -13.49 18.04
CA MET A 31 -44.03 -13.30 18.99
C MET A 31 -42.87 -14.25 18.69
N MET A 32 -43.16 -15.52 18.40
CA MET A 32 -42.14 -16.52 18.08
C MET A 32 -41.41 -16.17 16.79
N ASP A 33 -42.14 -15.82 15.72
CA ASP A 33 -41.56 -15.41 14.44
C ASP A 33 -40.70 -14.15 14.61
N SER A 34 -41.19 -13.16 15.36
CA SER A 34 -40.43 -11.95 15.68
C SER A 34 -39.13 -12.28 16.42
N LYS A 35 -39.19 -13.09 17.48
CA LYS A 35 -38.01 -13.46 18.27
C LYS A 35 -37.03 -14.33 17.49
N LEU A 36 -37.52 -15.27 16.67
CA LEU A 36 -36.70 -16.09 15.80
C LEU A 36 -35.99 -15.25 14.74
N SER A 37 -36.70 -14.29 14.14
CA SER A 37 -36.10 -13.35 13.19
C SER A 37 -35.01 -12.50 13.85
N MET A 38 -35.27 -11.94 15.04
CA MET A 38 -34.26 -11.20 15.80
C MET A 38 -33.06 -12.08 16.16
N PHE A 39 -33.30 -13.33 16.57
CA PHE A 39 -32.25 -14.28 16.92
C PHE A 39 -31.39 -14.64 15.70
N GLN A 40 -32.02 -14.90 14.55
CA GLN A 40 -31.33 -15.17 13.29
C GLN A 40 -30.48 -13.98 12.85
N GLN A 41 -31.01 -12.76 12.94
CA GLN A 41 -30.26 -11.54 12.65
C GLN A 41 -29.04 -11.38 13.57
N ASN A 42 -29.21 -11.61 14.88
CA ASN A 42 -28.11 -11.57 15.84
C ASN A 42 -27.02 -12.60 15.51
N ILE A 43 -27.39 -13.83 15.15
CA ILE A 43 -26.41 -14.87 14.76
C ILE A 43 -25.62 -14.41 13.53
N VAL A 44 -26.31 -13.92 12.50
CA VAL A 44 -25.66 -13.46 11.27
C VAL A 44 -24.72 -12.28 11.55
N GLN A 45 -25.14 -11.32 12.38
CA GLN A 45 -24.31 -10.19 12.78
C GLN A 45 -23.06 -10.63 13.55
N ILE A 46 -23.20 -11.53 14.53
CA ILE A 46 -22.06 -12.07 15.29
C ILE A 46 -21.10 -12.81 14.36
N SER A 47 -21.61 -13.67 13.47
CA SER A 47 -20.81 -14.42 12.50
C SER A 47 -20.04 -13.49 11.57
N ASN A 48 -20.71 -12.49 10.99
CA ASN A 48 -20.09 -11.51 10.11
C ASN A 48 -19.02 -10.68 10.85
N SER A 49 -19.25 -10.30 12.11
CA SER A 49 -18.26 -9.59 12.93
C SER A 49 -17.02 -10.45 13.16
N GLN A 50 -17.19 -11.73 13.46
CA GLN A 50 -16.07 -12.67 13.65
C GLN A 50 -15.29 -12.88 12.35
N ILE A 51 -15.97 -13.06 11.22
CA ILE A 51 -15.34 -13.20 9.90
C ILE A 51 -14.51 -11.96 9.57
N ASN A 52 -15.08 -10.75 9.74
CA ASN A 52 -14.35 -9.50 9.49
C ASN A 52 -13.08 -9.40 10.35
N LYS A 53 -13.15 -9.75 11.64
CA LYS A 53 -11.97 -9.74 12.53
C LYS A 53 -10.90 -10.73 12.10
N ILE A 54 -11.30 -11.91 11.62
CA ILE A 54 -10.38 -12.92 11.08
C ILE A 54 -9.72 -12.40 9.79
N GLU A 55 -10.51 -11.83 8.87
CA GLU A 55 -9.99 -11.24 7.63
C GLU A 55 -9.02 -10.08 7.91
N GLU A 56 -9.34 -9.20 8.86
CA GLU A 56 -8.47 -8.10 9.28
C GLU A 56 -7.15 -8.62 9.85
N ASN A 57 -7.19 -9.59 10.77
CA ASN A 57 -5.98 -10.15 11.39
C ASN A 57 -5.09 -10.92 10.39
N LEU A 58 -5.70 -11.69 9.48
CA LEU A 58 -4.97 -12.41 8.42
C LEU A 58 -4.29 -11.44 7.44
N ASN A 59 -4.96 -10.34 7.10
CA ASN A 59 -4.40 -9.32 6.22
C ASN A 59 -3.33 -8.47 6.92
N GLU A 60 -3.44 -8.24 8.23
CA GLU A 60 -2.45 -7.54 9.04
C GLU A 60 -1.08 -8.26 9.03
N HIS A 61 -1.08 -9.59 9.00
CA HIS A 61 0.14 -10.40 8.96
C HIS A 61 0.58 -10.89 7.57
N TYR A 62 -0.15 -10.54 6.51
CA TYR A 62 0.23 -10.95 5.16
C TYR A 62 1.40 -10.11 4.61
N SER A 63 2.52 -10.78 4.31
CA SER A 63 3.70 -10.13 3.70
C SER A 63 3.66 -10.20 2.17
N PHE A 64 3.47 -9.05 1.53
CA PHE A 64 3.47 -8.95 0.07
C PHE A 64 4.88 -9.05 -0.50
N ARG A 65 5.11 -9.98 -1.44
CA ARG A 65 6.41 -10.12 -2.15
C ARG A 65 6.77 -8.88 -2.99
N LYS A 66 5.77 -8.24 -3.59
CA LYS A 66 5.95 -7.06 -4.46
C LYS A 66 5.28 -5.84 -3.80
N LYS A 67 6.03 -4.75 -3.65
CA LYS A 67 5.51 -3.50 -3.08
C LYS A 67 4.31 -2.93 -3.86
N GLY A 68 4.29 -3.11 -5.18
CA GLY A 68 3.15 -2.72 -6.01
C GLY A 68 1.86 -3.48 -5.66
N ASN A 69 1.95 -4.77 -5.35
CA ASN A 69 0.80 -5.57 -4.94
C ASN A 69 0.29 -5.15 -3.56
N GLU A 70 1.18 -4.86 -2.61
CA GLU A 70 0.80 -4.31 -1.30
C GLU A 70 0.04 -2.99 -1.45
N ASN A 71 0.54 -2.08 -2.28
CA ASN A 71 -0.09 -0.79 -2.52
C ASN A 71 -1.46 -0.96 -3.19
N GLN A 72 -1.57 -1.88 -4.15
CA GLN A 72 -2.85 -2.19 -4.81
C GLN A 72 -3.85 -2.79 -3.82
N PHE A 73 -3.42 -3.73 -2.98
CA PHE A 73 -4.26 -4.32 -1.95
C PHE A 73 -4.77 -3.26 -0.97
N LYS A 74 -3.89 -2.40 -0.45
CA LYS A 74 -4.26 -1.30 0.44
C LYS A 74 -5.27 -0.34 -0.20
N HIS A 75 -5.09 -0.05 -1.48
CA HIS A 75 -6.04 0.78 -2.22
C HIS A 75 -7.41 0.09 -2.37
N GLN A 76 -7.44 -1.18 -2.77
CA GLN A 76 -8.71 -1.93 -2.88
C GLN A 76 -9.41 -2.09 -1.53
N ALA A 77 -8.66 -2.27 -0.44
CA ALA A 77 -9.22 -2.32 0.90
C ALA A 77 -9.97 -1.02 1.25
N ARG A 78 -9.40 0.15 0.95
CA ARG A 78 -10.06 1.44 1.16
C ARG A 78 -11.33 1.61 0.32
N VAL A 79 -11.29 1.21 -0.94
CA VAL A 79 -12.48 1.24 -1.82
C VAL A 79 -13.56 0.31 -1.28
N LEU A 80 -13.20 -0.90 -0.86
CA LEU A 80 -14.13 -1.86 -0.27
C LEU A 80 -14.76 -1.31 1.01
N THR A 81 -13.99 -0.64 1.87
CA THR A 81 -14.52 0.03 3.07
C THR A 81 -15.61 1.03 2.68
N LYS A 82 -15.37 1.89 1.68
CA LYS A 82 -16.37 2.86 1.21
C LYS A 82 -17.64 2.22 0.63
N LEU A 83 -17.50 1.08 -0.05
CA LEU A 83 -18.65 0.32 -0.53
C LEU A 83 -19.42 -0.36 0.61
N LYS A 84 -18.73 -0.88 1.63
CA LYS A 84 -19.36 -1.45 2.84
C LYS A 84 -20.12 -0.37 3.62
N GLU A 85 -19.52 0.80 3.85
CA GLU A 85 -20.18 1.96 4.48
C GLU A 85 -21.46 2.34 3.72
N ALA A 86 -21.39 2.46 2.39
CA ALA A 86 -22.56 2.78 1.57
C ALA A 86 -23.68 1.75 1.71
N ARG A 87 -23.34 0.45 1.73
CA ARG A 87 -24.32 -0.63 1.95
C ARG A 87 -24.93 -0.54 3.35
N ASP A 88 -24.11 -0.36 4.38
CA ASP A 88 -24.57 -0.33 5.77
C ASP A 88 -25.52 0.86 6.02
N HIS A 89 -25.29 2.00 5.34
CA HIS A 89 -26.23 3.12 5.31
C HIS A 89 -27.57 2.78 4.61
N LEU A 90 -27.61 1.81 3.70
CA LEU A 90 -28.84 1.39 3.00
C LEU A 90 -29.58 0.26 3.75
N ASP A 91 -28.87 -0.58 4.50
CA ASP A 91 -29.43 -1.71 5.24
C ASP A 91 -30.10 -1.30 6.58
N SER A 92 -29.93 -0.05 7.01
CA SER A 92 -30.66 0.55 8.13
C SER A 92 -32.17 0.43 7.90
N SER A 93 -32.89 -0.30 8.79
CA SER A 93 -34.35 -0.56 8.70
C SER A 93 -35.26 0.66 8.57
N SER A 94 -34.73 1.88 8.71
CA SER A 94 -35.38 3.12 8.31
C SER A 94 -34.52 3.79 7.24
N ILE A 95 -35.01 3.83 6.00
CA ILE A 95 -34.41 4.62 4.92
C ILE A 95 -34.81 6.08 5.17
N ALA A 96 -34.16 6.71 6.14
CA ALA A 96 -34.20 8.16 6.28
C ALA A 96 -33.46 8.80 5.09
N ASP A 97 -33.91 9.99 4.66
CA ASP A 97 -33.29 10.75 3.57
C ASP A 97 -31.78 10.99 3.83
N GLU A 98 -31.42 11.18 5.11
CA GLU A 98 -30.04 11.30 5.58
C GLU A 98 -29.20 10.01 5.37
N SER A 99 -29.82 8.84 5.48
CA SER A 99 -29.16 7.55 5.26
C SER A 99 -28.81 7.36 3.78
N VAL A 100 -29.72 7.77 2.90
CA VAL A 100 -29.51 7.75 1.44
C VAL A 100 -28.41 8.73 1.05
N GLU A 101 -28.41 9.94 1.62
CA GLU A 101 -27.38 10.93 1.31
C GLU A 101 -25.99 10.50 1.81
N SER A 102 -25.91 9.90 2.99
CA SER A 102 -24.68 9.30 3.52
C SER A 102 -24.17 8.17 2.63
N ALA A 103 -25.06 7.29 2.15
CA ALA A 103 -24.69 6.23 1.21
C ALA A 103 -24.14 6.79 -0.12
N LYS A 104 -24.76 7.82 -0.69
CA LYS A 104 -24.25 8.51 -1.89
C LYS A 104 -22.89 9.14 -1.64
N ALA A 105 -22.68 9.77 -0.48
CA ALA A 105 -21.41 10.38 -0.12
C ALA A 105 -20.28 9.34 -0.09
N SER A 106 -20.49 8.20 0.58
CA SER A 106 -19.53 7.09 0.60
C SER A 106 -19.24 6.53 -0.79
N ILE A 107 -20.25 6.42 -1.66
CA ILE A 107 -20.07 6.00 -3.07
C ILE A 107 -19.20 7.01 -3.81
N ASN A 108 -19.48 8.31 -3.69
CA ASN A 108 -18.71 9.36 -4.34
C ASN A 108 -17.25 9.36 -3.88
N GLU A 109 -16.99 9.20 -2.58
CA GLU A 109 -15.63 9.04 -2.06
C GLU A 109 -14.93 7.81 -2.67
N GLY A 110 -15.63 6.68 -2.77
CA GLY A 110 -15.14 5.48 -3.46
C GLY A 110 -14.81 5.74 -4.93
N MET A 111 -15.64 6.49 -5.64
CA MET A 111 -15.41 6.88 -7.04
C MET A 111 -14.17 7.78 -7.18
N GLU A 112 -13.99 8.76 -6.29
CA GLU A 112 -12.82 9.63 -6.30
C GLU A 112 -11.52 8.87 -6.00
N LEU A 113 -11.55 7.89 -5.08
CA LEU A 113 -10.43 6.97 -4.87
C LEU A 113 -10.06 6.25 -6.18
N VAL A 114 -11.05 5.72 -6.90
CA VAL A 114 -10.82 5.00 -8.16
C VAL A 114 -10.28 5.95 -9.25
N LYS A 115 -10.85 7.14 -9.43
CA LYS A 115 -10.36 8.14 -10.40
C LYS A 115 -8.92 8.54 -10.11
N ASN A 116 -8.61 8.83 -8.85
CA ASN A 116 -7.25 9.15 -8.42
C ASN A 116 -6.31 7.99 -8.74
N ARG A 117 -6.71 6.75 -8.48
CA ARG A 117 -5.89 5.57 -8.82
C ARG A 117 -5.68 5.41 -10.31
N GLN A 118 -6.70 5.59 -11.14
CA GLN A 118 -6.59 5.55 -12.60
C GLN A 118 -5.57 6.59 -13.10
N LYS A 119 -5.59 7.79 -12.54
CA LYS A 119 -4.59 8.84 -12.82
C LYS A 119 -3.17 8.39 -12.45
N LEU A 120 -3.00 7.83 -11.25
CA LEU A 120 -1.69 7.34 -10.80
C LEU A 120 -1.16 6.17 -11.65
N ILE A 121 -2.04 5.30 -12.14
CA ILE A 121 -1.67 4.22 -13.07
C ILE A 121 -1.16 4.83 -14.38
N LYS A 122 -1.88 5.80 -14.96
CA LYS A 122 -1.43 6.51 -16.17
C LYS A 122 -0.07 7.19 -15.96
N LEU A 123 0.13 7.85 -14.81
CA LEU A 123 1.41 8.48 -14.46
C LEU A 123 2.54 7.44 -14.32
N ALA A 124 2.25 6.29 -13.72
CA ALA A 124 3.22 5.21 -13.60
C ALA A 124 3.56 4.59 -14.97
N ASP A 125 2.59 4.49 -15.87
CA ASP A 125 2.79 3.93 -17.21
C ASP A 125 3.59 4.89 -18.11
N SER A 126 3.29 6.19 -18.04
CA SER A 126 3.98 7.22 -18.84
C SER A 126 5.38 7.59 -18.33
N SER A 127 5.70 7.27 -17.08
CA SER A 127 6.96 7.65 -16.44
C SER A 127 8.01 6.54 -16.52
N GLN A 128 9.24 6.89 -16.91
CA GLN A 128 10.35 5.92 -17.02
C GLN A 128 10.70 5.19 -15.69
N LEU A 129 10.48 5.85 -14.54
CA LEU A 129 10.71 5.27 -13.21
C LEU A 129 9.43 4.69 -12.58
N GLY A 130 8.32 4.71 -13.31
CA GLY A 130 7.02 4.17 -12.96
C GLY A 130 6.51 4.54 -11.57
N TRP A 131 6.15 3.54 -10.78
CA TRP A 131 5.61 3.69 -9.42
C TRP A 131 6.53 4.45 -8.44
N LYS A 132 7.83 4.61 -8.74
CA LYS A 132 8.72 5.48 -7.95
C LYS A 132 8.34 6.95 -8.11
N VAL A 133 7.92 7.37 -9.30
CA VAL A 133 7.43 8.73 -9.56
C VAL A 133 6.11 8.96 -8.82
N VAL A 134 5.18 7.99 -8.89
CA VAL A 134 3.91 8.05 -8.16
C VAL A 134 4.13 8.25 -6.66
N LYS A 135 5.08 7.50 -6.07
CA LYS A 135 5.42 7.66 -4.65
C LYS A 135 5.84 9.10 -4.30
N GLU A 136 6.65 9.75 -5.14
CA GLU A 136 7.05 11.14 -4.93
C GLU A 136 5.92 12.14 -5.22
N TYR A 137 5.00 11.79 -6.11
CA TYR A 137 3.81 12.58 -6.44
C TYR A 137 2.82 12.60 -5.26
N GLU A 138 2.56 11.44 -4.66
CA GLU A 138 1.69 11.30 -3.48
C GLU A 138 2.31 11.88 -2.21
N SER A 139 3.64 11.82 -2.06
CA SER A 139 4.32 12.23 -0.82
C SER A 139 4.44 13.74 -0.62
N ASN A 140 4.14 14.57 -1.64
CA ASN A 140 4.27 16.02 -1.54
C ASN A 140 2.91 16.70 -1.73
N PRO A 141 2.28 17.17 -0.64
CA PRO A 141 1.16 18.10 -0.72
C PRO A 141 1.73 19.46 -1.11
N ILE A 142 1.93 19.67 -2.41
CA ILE A 142 1.99 21.04 -2.92
C ILE A 142 0.55 21.56 -2.84
N ALA A 143 0.38 22.80 -2.39
CA ALA A 143 -0.91 23.46 -2.21
C ALA A 143 -1.85 23.25 -3.42
N GLU A 144 -3.16 23.25 -3.16
CA GLU A 144 -4.23 22.96 -4.13
C GLU A 144 -4.19 23.83 -5.40
N ASP A 145 -3.42 24.93 -5.41
CA ASP A 145 -3.22 25.84 -6.53
C ASP A 145 -2.08 25.44 -7.48
N SER A 146 -1.26 24.44 -7.14
CA SER A 146 -0.16 24.00 -8.00
C SER A 146 -0.67 23.16 -9.15
N ASP A 147 -0.63 23.75 -10.35
CA ASP A 147 -0.75 23.10 -11.64
C ASP A 147 -0.15 21.67 -11.66
N ASP A 148 -0.99 20.70 -11.99
CA ASP A 148 -0.72 19.27 -11.84
C ASP A 148 0.49 18.82 -12.68
N GLU A 149 0.69 19.47 -13.83
CA GLU A 149 1.85 19.26 -14.70
C GLU A 149 3.17 19.58 -13.97
N LYS A 150 3.21 20.69 -13.23
CA LYS A 150 4.38 21.07 -12.41
C LYS A 150 4.60 20.08 -11.27
N LYS A 151 3.53 19.53 -10.69
CA LYS A 151 3.63 18.53 -9.62
C LYS A 151 4.23 17.22 -10.15
N ILE A 152 3.77 16.76 -11.32
CA ILE A 152 4.32 15.57 -12.01
C ILE A 152 5.79 15.77 -12.34
N TYR A 153 6.17 16.90 -12.94
CA TYR A 153 7.56 17.22 -13.27
C TYR A 153 8.47 17.15 -12.03
N ARG A 154 8.07 17.78 -10.92
CA ARG A 154 8.83 17.74 -9.67
C ARG A 154 8.94 16.33 -9.08
N ALA A 155 7.88 15.52 -9.20
CA ALA A 155 7.91 14.13 -8.75
C ALA A 155 8.90 13.30 -9.58
N GLN A 156 8.93 13.51 -10.90
CA GLN A 156 9.90 12.85 -11.80
C GLN A 156 11.34 13.21 -11.43
N MET A 157 11.66 14.50 -11.30
CA MET A 157 13.00 14.97 -10.92
C MET A 157 13.46 14.39 -9.57
N ARG A 158 12.56 14.35 -8.57
CA ARG A 158 12.85 13.76 -7.25
C ARG A 158 13.11 12.27 -7.33
N ALA A 159 12.30 11.53 -8.09
CA ALA A 159 12.47 10.10 -8.28
C ALA A 159 13.78 9.79 -9.01
N GLU A 160 14.14 10.59 -10.03
CA GLU A 160 15.37 10.44 -10.80
C GLU A 160 16.62 10.71 -9.95
N ARG A 161 16.62 11.79 -9.17
CA ARG A 161 17.71 12.08 -8.22
C ARG A 161 17.94 10.92 -7.26
N LYS A 162 16.87 10.39 -6.64
CA LYS A 162 16.94 9.23 -5.74
C LYS A 162 17.45 7.98 -6.45
N ALA A 163 17.07 7.77 -7.71
CA ALA A 163 17.57 6.64 -8.51
C ALA A 163 19.09 6.77 -8.77
N LYS A 164 19.57 7.96 -9.14
CA LYS A 164 21.00 8.25 -9.37
C LYS A 164 21.84 8.09 -8.10
N GLU A 165 21.39 8.63 -6.97
CA GLU A 165 22.07 8.50 -5.66
C GLU A 165 22.19 7.02 -5.22
N SER A 166 21.18 6.20 -5.52
CA SER A 166 21.22 4.76 -5.21
C SER A 166 22.24 3.97 -6.05
N ASN A 167 22.65 4.50 -7.21
CA ASN A 167 23.68 3.89 -8.05
C ASN A 167 25.09 4.34 -7.64
N THR A 168 25.28 5.61 -7.28
CA THR A 168 26.59 6.13 -6.82
C THR A 168 27.01 5.54 -5.47
N SER A 169 26.06 5.37 -4.54
CA SER A 169 26.29 4.73 -3.24
C SER A 169 26.66 3.24 -3.33
N ARG A 170 26.21 2.52 -4.39
CA ARG A 170 26.64 1.15 -4.68
C ARG A 170 28.06 1.07 -5.25
N GLY A 171 28.49 2.08 -6.00
CA GLY A 171 29.86 2.19 -6.52
C GLY A 171 30.89 2.48 -5.42
N TYR A 172 30.56 3.33 -4.44
CA TYR A 172 31.47 3.72 -3.36
C TYR A 172 31.82 2.56 -2.41
N ARG A 173 30.89 1.62 -2.15
CA ARG A 173 31.15 0.46 -1.27
C ARG A 173 32.10 -0.60 -1.84
N LYS A 174 32.53 -0.49 -3.11
CA LYS A 174 33.46 -1.45 -3.74
C LYS A 174 34.94 -1.03 -3.71
N SER A 175 35.27 0.19 -3.27
CA SER A 175 36.64 0.74 -3.42
C SER A 175 37.48 0.83 -2.14
N TYR A 176 36.98 0.39 -0.98
CA TYR A 176 37.79 0.38 0.26
C TYR A 176 37.68 -0.96 0.98
N ARG A 177 38.22 -2.03 0.38
CA ARG A 177 38.84 -3.07 1.21
C ARG A 177 40.17 -2.51 1.67
N PHE A 178 40.14 -1.77 2.78
CA PHE A 178 41.33 -1.38 3.52
C PHE A 178 42.07 -2.67 3.92
N THR A 179 43.17 -2.98 3.24
CA THR A 179 44.12 -4.01 3.66
C THR A 179 45.16 -3.33 4.56
N PRO A 180 45.13 -3.52 5.89
CA PRO A 180 46.19 -3.04 6.75
C PRO A 180 47.39 -3.96 6.56
N TYR A 181 48.54 -3.36 6.24
CA TYR A 181 49.90 -3.89 6.45
C TYR A 181 50.06 -5.42 6.37
N PHE A 182 50.28 -5.95 5.16
CA PHE A 182 51.01 -7.21 5.00
C PHE A 182 52.46 -6.89 4.67
N LYS A 183 53.37 -7.23 5.60
CA LYS A 183 54.82 -7.21 5.40
C LYS A 183 55.17 -8.11 4.19
N LYS A 184 55.98 -7.59 3.27
CA LYS A 184 56.58 -8.39 2.18
C LYS A 184 57.52 -9.45 2.78
N PRO A 185 57.44 -10.73 2.40
CA PRO A 185 58.56 -11.66 2.55
C PRO A 185 59.55 -11.43 1.41
N GLU A 186 60.82 -11.54 1.79
CA GLU A 186 62.00 -11.37 0.97
C GLU A 186 62.18 -12.54 -0.01
N ALA A 187 62.57 -12.18 -1.24
CA ALA A 187 62.97 -12.97 -2.42
C ALA A 187 62.90 -14.51 -2.37
N THR A 188 62.28 -15.09 -3.41
CA THR A 188 62.92 -16.14 -4.22
C THR A 188 62.36 -16.10 -5.64
N ARG A 189 63.30 -16.22 -6.58
CA ARG A 189 63.24 -15.92 -8.00
C ARG A 189 62.84 -17.19 -8.76
N MET A 190 61.75 -17.19 -9.52
CA MET A 190 61.54 -18.12 -10.65
C MET A 190 60.68 -17.47 -11.75
N GLU A 191 61.13 -17.70 -12.97
CA GLU A 191 60.79 -17.03 -14.23
C GLU A 191 59.37 -17.33 -14.72
N THR A 192 58.64 -16.28 -15.11
CA THR A 192 57.59 -16.39 -16.12
C THR A 192 57.65 -15.15 -17.02
N ASP A 193 57.53 -15.38 -18.33
CA ASP A 193 57.69 -14.42 -19.41
C ASP A 193 56.88 -13.13 -19.23
N GLU A 194 57.57 -12.07 -18.80
CA GLU A 194 57.02 -10.71 -18.79
C GLU A 194 57.29 -10.06 -20.15
N LYS A 195 56.21 -9.82 -20.92
CA LYS A 195 56.21 -8.81 -21.97
C LYS A 195 56.66 -7.49 -21.36
N GLU A 196 57.91 -7.07 -21.63
CA GLU A 196 58.42 -5.73 -21.38
C GLU A 196 57.55 -4.70 -22.12
N GLN A 197 56.46 -4.26 -21.50
CA GLN A 197 55.92 -2.94 -21.79
C GLN A 197 56.84 -1.95 -21.10
N SER A 198 57.86 -1.54 -21.85
CA SER A 198 58.79 -0.50 -21.47
C SER A 198 58.02 0.78 -21.10
N TYR A 199 57.77 0.99 -19.80
CA TYR A 199 57.35 2.28 -19.29
C TYR A 199 58.58 3.20 -19.30
N ARG A 200 59.06 3.53 -20.51
CA ARG A 200 60.10 4.55 -20.67
C ARG A 200 59.45 5.87 -20.26
N PRO A 201 59.95 6.56 -19.22
CA PRO A 201 59.45 7.88 -18.88
C PRO A 201 59.54 8.79 -20.10
N GLY A 202 58.51 9.61 -20.33
CA GLY A 202 58.43 10.54 -21.45
C GLY A 202 59.54 11.61 -21.44
N ARG A 203 59.36 12.68 -22.22
CA ARG A 203 60.24 13.86 -22.09
C ARG A 203 59.92 14.61 -20.80
N CYS A 204 60.95 14.92 -20.03
CA CYS A 204 60.89 15.83 -18.90
C CYS A 204 60.42 17.21 -19.38
N PHE A 205 59.43 17.81 -18.70
CA PHE A 205 58.91 19.13 -19.06
C PHE A 205 59.83 20.27 -18.61
N ASP A 206 60.78 19.99 -17.71
CA ASP A 206 61.67 21.01 -17.14
C ASP A 206 62.96 21.15 -17.98
N CYS A 207 63.51 20.06 -18.50
CA CYS A 207 64.76 20.08 -19.26
C CYS A 207 64.66 19.53 -20.70
N GLY A 208 63.50 18.99 -21.10
CA GLY A 208 63.27 18.42 -22.42
C GLY A 208 63.92 17.05 -22.67
N ALA A 209 64.76 16.53 -21.76
CA ALA A 209 65.42 15.24 -21.92
C ALA A 209 64.45 14.06 -21.70
N ARG A 210 64.71 12.93 -22.36
CA ARG A 210 63.90 11.69 -22.24
C ARG A 210 64.43 10.80 -21.12
N GLY A 211 63.58 9.93 -20.58
CA GLY A 211 63.98 8.92 -19.60
C GLY A 211 63.76 9.31 -18.13
N HIS A 212 63.22 10.50 -17.85
CA HIS A 212 62.74 10.91 -16.52
C HIS A 212 61.58 11.93 -16.65
N TRP A 213 60.76 12.08 -15.61
CA TRP A 213 59.73 13.13 -15.53
C TRP A 213 60.28 14.37 -14.80
N SER A 214 59.61 15.53 -14.90
CA SER A 214 60.02 16.79 -14.24
C SER A 214 60.28 16.69 -12.73
N ARG A 215 59.69 15.69 -12.05
CA ARG A 215 59.90 15.46 -10.61
C ARG A 215 61.27 14.87 -10.30
N ASP A 216 61.84 14.13 -11.25
CA ASP A 216 63.11 13.41 -11.11
C ASP A 216 64.20 14.06 -11.99
N CYS A 217 64.07 15.37 -12.25
CA CYS A 217 64.98 16.09 -13.12
C CYS A 217 66.32 16.38 -12.40
N PRO A 218 67.45 15.83 -12.86
CA PRO A 218 68.74 16.03 -12.20
C PRO A 218 69.21 17.49 -12.24
N LYS A 219 68.73 18.29 -13.22
CA LYS A 219 69.05 19.72 -13.33
C LYS A 219 68.36 20.60 -12.27
N LYS A 220 67.41 20.07 -11.49
CA LYS A 220 66.76 20.82 -10.42
C LYS A 220 67.65 20.98 -9.19
N GLU A 221 68.65 20.12 -9.02
CA GLU A 221 69.57 20.17 -7.88
C GLU A 221 70.77 21.12 -8.12
N GLU A 222 71.09 21.45 -9.36
CA GLU A 222 72.24 22.31 -9.70
C GLU A 222 71.96 23.82 -9.56
N ASN A 223 70.72 24.25 -9.27
CA ASN A 223 70.35 25.66 -9.09
C ASN A 223 70.06 26.04 -7.61
N LYS A 224 70.69 25.34 -6.66
CA LYS A 224 70.70 25.71 -5.23
C LYS A 224 72.12 25.92 -4.68
N ALA A 225 73.01 26.48 -5.50
CA ALA A 225 74.30 27.02 -5.08
C ALA A 225 74.40 28.48 -5.52
#